data_AF-A0A379AFC7-F1
#
_entry.id   AF-A0A379AFC7-F1
#
_cell.length_a   1.000
_cell.length_b   1.000
_cell.length_c   1.000
_cell.angle_alpha   90.00
_cell.angle_beta   90.00
_cell.angle_gamma   90.00
#
_symmetry.space_group_name_H-M   'P 1'
#
loop_
_entity.id
_entity.type
_entity.pdbx_description
1 polymer ?
#
loop_
_entity_poly.entity_id
_entity_poly.type
_entity_poly.pdbx_seq_one_letter_code
_entity_poly.pdbx_strand_id
1 'polypeptide(L)'
;MLISTESARSNSADTRLACTLAAAAGALNTAAFEIVGFFSANMTGNVSLLSDHLAKANLGPGLFFLSIVLLFIAGSMCSTLIINAGHRRNIRTIYAFVILIEGSALIALGGD
;
A
#
# COMPACT_ATOMS: atom_id res chain seq x y z
N MET A 1 -10.06 -11.28 11.19
CA MET A 1 -9.04 -10.21 11.06
C MET A 1 -9.56 -8.90 10.46
N LEU A 2 -10.45 -8.90 9.46
CA LEU A 2 -11.02 -7.67 8.88
C LEU A 2 -12.45 -7.29 9.35
N ILE A 3 -13.15 -8.23 10.00
CA ILE A 3 -14.59 -8.13 10.35
C ILE A 3 -14.88 -8.46 11.82
N SER A 4 -14.11 -9.35 12.45
CA SER A 4 -14.27 -9.79 13.85
C SER A 4 -12.92 -9.96 14.57
N THR A 5 -12.88 -9.58 15.85
CA THR A 5 -11.70 -9.59 16.73
C THR A 5 -11.69 -10.71 17.79
N GLU A 6 -12.75 -11.52 17.97
CA GLU A 6 -12.76 -12.61 18.98
C GLU A 6 -13.31 -13.98 18.51
N SER A 7 -12.67 -15.02 19.11
CA SER A 7 -12.97 -16.45 19.33
C SER A 7 -13.44 -17.41 18.22
N ALA A 8 -13.82 -16.95 17.03
CA ALA A 8 -14.12 -17.84 15.89
C ALA A 8 -13.23 -17.55 14.68
N ARG A 9 -11.92 -17.38 14.93
CA ARG A 9 -10.94 -17.13 13.87
C ARG A 9 -10.69 -18.43 13.10
N SER A 10 -11.27 -18.55 11.90
CA SER A 10 -10.85 -19.61 10.97
C SER A 10 -9.45 -19.28 10.48
N ASN A 11 -8.43 -19.95 11.04
CA ASN A 11 -7.03 -19.78 10.64
C ASN A 11 -6.86 -19.95 9.12
N SER A 12 -7.64 -20.84 8.52
CA SER A 12 -7.71 -21.03 7.06
C SER A 12 -8.15 -19.76 6.32
N ALA A 13 -9.14 -19.02 6.81
CA ALA A 13 -9.61 -17.79 6.16
C ALA A 13 -8.56 -16.66 6.21
N ASP A 14 -7.94 -16.46 7.38
CA ASP A 14 -6.91 -15.42 7.53
C ASP A 14 -5.63 -15.77 6.75
N THR A 15 -5.27 -17.06 6.66
CA THR A 15 -4.15 -17.53 5.81
C THR A 15 -4.43 -17.29 4.34
N ARG A 16 -5.65 -17.62 3.86
CA ARG A 16 -6.03 -17.36 2.46
C ARG A 16 -5.96 -15.87 2.13
N LEU A 17 -6.48 -15.01 3.01
CA LEU A 17 -6.38 -13.56 2.87
C LEU A 17 -4.92 -13.10 2.82
N ALA A 18 -4.08 -13.58 3.74
CA ALA A 18 -2.65 -13.24 3.75
C ALA A 18 -1.94 -13.65 2.46
N CYS A 19 -2.22 -14.87 1.95
CA CYS A 19 -1.69 -15.32 0.66
C CYS A 19 -2.17 -14.45 -0.50
N THR A 20 -3.45 -14.06 -0.53
CA THR A 20 -3.98 -13.18 -1.59
C THR A 20 -3.34 -11.80 -1.55
N LEU A 21 -3.20 -11.19 -0.37
CA LEU A 21 -2.54 -9.90 -0.21
C LEU A 21 -1.04 -9.97 -0.56
N ALA A 22 -0.36 -11.04 -0.18
CA ALA A 22 1.05 -11.26 -0.52
C ALA A 22 1.25 -11.44 -2.03
N ALA A 23 0.36 -12.19 -2.70
CA ALA A 23 0.39 -12.36 -4.15
C ALA A 23 0.15 -11.02 -4.87
N ALA A 24 -0.84 -10.24 -4.43
CA ALA A 24 -1.11 -8.91 -4.99
C ALA A 24 0.08 -7.95 -4.78
N ALA A 25 0.66 -7.93 -3.58
CA ALA A 25 1.84 -7.13 -3.27
C ALA A 25 3.05 -7.52 -4.14
N GLY A 26 3.27 -8.83 -4.34
CA GLY A 26 4.32 -9.34 -5.22
C GLY A 26 4.12 -8.92 -6.68
N ALA A 27 2.90 -9.08 -7.21
CA ALA A 27 2.58 -8.70 -8.58
C ALA A 27 2.78 -7.19 -8.83
N LEU A 28 2.27 -6.33 -7.92
CA LEU A 28 2.46 -4.89 -8.02
C LEU A 28 3.94 -4.48 -7.96
N ASN A 29 4.72 -5.14 -7.09
CA ASN A 29 6.14 -4.84 -6.95
C ASN A 29 6.94 -5.24 -8.20
N THR A 30 6.59 -6.38 -8.82
CA THR A 30 7.19 -6.82 -10.09
C THR A 30 6.82 -5.88 -11.23
N ALA A 31 5.55 -5.50 -11.37
CA ALA A 31 5.11 -4.59 -12.43
C ALA A 31 5.79 -3.21 -12.31
N ALA A 32 5.89 -2.67 -11.09
CA ALA A 32 6.60 -1.42 -10.85
C ALA A 32 8.10 -1.52 -11.21
N PHE A 33 8.74 -2.65 -10.89
CA PHE A 33 10.14 -2.87 -11.24
C PHE A 33 10.34 -3.03 -12.75
N GLU A 34 9.43 -3.72 -13.44
CA GLU A 34 9.50 -3.92 -14.89
C GLU A 34 9.31 -2.61 -15.67
N ILE A 35 8.30 -1.81 -15.31
CA ILE A 35 7.95 -0.59 -16.05
C ILE A 35 8.91 0.56 -15.70
N VAL A 36 9.29 0.67 -14.43
CA VAL A 36 9.93 1.90 -13.90
C VAL A 36 11.27 1.64 -13.20
N GLY A 37 11.67 0.38 -12.99
CA GLY A 37 12.98 0.02 -12.45
C GLY A 37 13.13 0.13 -10.93
N PHE A 38 12.04 0.29 -10.17
CA PHE A 38 12.10 0.35 -8.70
C PHE A 38 11.05 -0.55 -8.02
N PHE A 39 11.32 -0.90 -6.77
CA PHE A 39 10.39 -1.68 -5.96
C PHE A 39 9.44 -0.75 -5.20
N SER A 40 8.17 -0.77 -5.58
CA SER A 40 7.11 -0.01 -4.91
C SER A 40 6.99 -0.36 -3.42
N ALA A 41 7.19 -1.62 -3.04
CA ALA A 41 7.12 -2.03 -1.64
C ALA A 41 8.36 -1.66 -0.80
N ASN A 42 9.49 -1.33 -1.44
CA ASN A 42 10.76 -1.07 -0.74
C ASN A 42 10.94 0.43 -0.41
N MET A 43 10.04 0.96 0.40
CA MET A 43 10.03 2.41 0.69
C MET A 43 11.29 2.91 1.38
N THR A 44 11.92 2.12 2.26
CA THR A 44 13.21 2.47 2.88
C THR A 44 14.31 2.62 1.81
N GLY A 45 14.34 1.74 0.81
CA GLY A 45 15.24 1.85 -0.34
C GLY A 45 14.95 3.08 -1.19
N ASN A 46 13.68 3.35 -1.51
CA ASN A 46 13.28 4.52 -2.31
C ASN A 46 13.64 5.86 -1.63
N VAL A 47 13.50 5.96 -0.30
CA VAL A 47 13.93 7.15 0.47
C VAL A 47 15.46 7.28 0.47
N SER A 48 16.19 6.15 0.48
CA SER A 48 17.65 6.16 0.40
C SER A 48 18.12 6.65 -0.97
N LEU A 49 17.48 6.19 -2.06
CA LEU A 49 17.75 6.64 -3.44
C LEU A 49 17.41 8.12 -3.64
N LEU A 50 16.29 8.60 -3.09
CA LEU A 50 15.95 10.03 -3.05
C LEU A 50 17.09 10.84 -2.44
N SER A 51 17.57 10.43 -1.26
CA SER A 51 18.62 11.14 -0.53
C SER A 51 19.94 11.15 -1.30
N ASP A 52 20.31 10.03 -1.91
CA ASP A 52 21.52 9.92 -2.75
C ASP A 52 21.46 10.82 -3.99
N HIS A 53 20.33 10.83 -4.70
CA HIS A 53 20.15 11.69 -5.88
C HIS A 53 20.14 13.18 -5.53
N LEU A 54 19.52 13.55 -4.41
CA LEU A 54 19.50 14.93 -3.94
C LEU A 54 20.90 15.39 -3.50
N ALA A 55 21.67 14.53 -2.83
CA ALA A 55 23.06 14.83 -2.45
C ALA A 55 23.97 15.04 -3.67
N LYS A 56 23.71 14.34 -4.77
CA LYS A 56 24.44 14.50 -6.05
C LYS A 56 23.91 15.64 -6.92
N ALA A 57 22.97 16.46 -6.41
CA ALA A 57 22.25 17.50 -7.16
C ALA A 57 21.58 16.99 -8.46
N ASN A 58 21.27 15.69 -8.53
CA ASN A 58 20.60 15.07 -9.66
C ASN A 58 19.07 15.16 -9.47
N LEU A 59 18.53 16.32 -9.84
CA LEU A 59 17.15 16.69 -9.53
C LEU A 59 16.09 15.85 -10.25
N GLY A 60 16.37 15.30 -11.44
CA GLY A 60 15.38 14.52 -12.20
C GLY A 60 14.91 13.27 -11.42
N PRO A 61 15.79 12.28 -11.18
CA PRO A 61 15.48 11.11 -10.37
C PRO A 61 15.14 11.47 -8.92
N GLY A 62 15.77 12.52 -8.37
CA GLY A 62 15.46 13.00 -7.02
C GLY A 62 13.98 13.40 -6.87
N LEU A 63 13.46 14.24 -7.78
CA LEU A 63 12.06 14.68 -7.75
C LEU A 63 11.08 13.53 -8.02
N PHE A 64 11.49 12.56 -8.85
CA PHE A 64 10.71 11.34 -9.08
C PHE A 64 10.53 10.51 -7.79
N PHE A 65 11.62 10.18 -7.10
CA PHE A 65 11.52 9.44 -5.82
C PHE A 65 10.85 10.26 -4.72
N LEU A 66 11.02 11.58 -4.71
CA LEU A 66 10.29 12.46 -3.78
C LEU A 66 8.79 12.35 -4.00
N SER A 67 8.35 12.37 -5.25
CA SER A 67 6.93 12.24 -5.61
C SER A 67 6.35 10.91 -5.16
N ILE A 68 7.10 9.80 -5.34
CA ILE A 68 6.71 8.47 -4.85
C ILE A 68 6.52 8.48 -3.33
N VAL A 69 7.47 9.04 -2.58
CA VAL A 69 7.42 9.10 -1.11
C VAL A 69 6.23 9.94 -0.64
N LEU A 70 5.99 11.09 -1.27
CA LEU A 70 4.85 11.95 -0.95
C LEU A 70 3.51 11.27 -1.23
N LEU A 71 3.38 10.57 -2.37
CA LEU A 71 2.18 9.80 -2.70
C LEU A 71 1.94 8.66 -1.70
N PHE A 72 3.00 7.96 -1.29
CA PHE A 72 2.91 6.91 -0.27
C PHE A 72 2.43 7.47 1.09
N ILE A 73 2.98 8.61 1.51
CA ILE A 73 2.57 9.28 2.75
C ILE A 73 1.11 9.73 2.65
N ALA A 74 0.71 10.34 1.54
CA ALA A 74 -0.67 10.78 1.33
C ALA A 74 -1.65 9.59 1.38
N GLY A 75 -1.34 8.48 0.70
CA GLY A 75 -2.13 7.25 0.78
C GLY A 75 -2.22 6.70 2.21
N SER A 76 -1.08 6.62 2.91
CA SER A 76 -1.02 6.15 4.30
C SER A 76 -1.84 7.02 5.25
N MET A 77 -1.81 8.35 5.05
CA MET A 77 -2.62 9.29 5.80
C MET A 77 -4.12 9.08 5.52
N CYS A 78 -4.52 8.94 4.26
CA CYS A 78 -5.90 8.66 3.87
C CYS A 78 -6.42 7.38 4.53
N SER A 79 -5.70 6.26 4.42
CA SER A 79 -6.11 4.99 5.03
C SER A 79 -6.19 5.10 6.55
N THR A 80 -5.24 5.80 7.19
CA THR A 80 -5.26 6.06 8.64
C THR A 80 -6.48 6.90 9.06
N LEU A 81 -6.82 7.95 8.32
CA LEU A 81 -7.97 8.80 8.61
C LEU A 81 -9.29 8.01 8.49
N ILE A 82 -9.44 7.19 7.45
CA ILE A 82 -10.63 6.34 7.25
C ILE A 82 -10.75 5.32 8.38
N ILE A 83 -9.66 4.64 8.73
CA ILE A 83 -9.63 3.65 9.82
C ILE A 83 -10.00 4.33 11.15
N ASN A 84 -9.39 5.47 11.47
CA ASN A 84 -9.67 6.21 12.70
C ASN A 84 -11.12 6.72 12.76
N ALA A 85 -11.67 7.20 11.64
CA ALA A 85 -13.06 7.61 11.56
C ALA A 85 -14.03 6.42 11.77
N GLY A 86 -13.71 5.25 11.20
CA GLY A 86 -14.49 4.02 11.41
C GLY A 86 -14.44 3.51 12.84
N HIS A 87 -13.26 3.56 13.49
CA HIS A 87 -13.12 3.22 14.91
C HIS A 87 -13.95 4.13 15.81
N ARG A 88 -13.93 5.46 15.57
CA ARG A 88 -14.76 6.42 16.33
C ARG A 88 -16.27 6.13 16.20
N ARG A 89 -16.69 5.51 15.10
CA ARG A 89 -18.08 5.11 14.82
C ARG A 89 -18.38 3.64 15.19
N ASN A 90 -17.46 2.93 15.86
CA ASN A 90 -17.58 1.51 16.22
C ASN A 90 -17.81 0.56 15.02
N ILE A 91 -17.27 0.90 13.84
CA ILE A 91 -17.40 0.06 12.63
C ILE A 91 -16.35 -1.05 12.67
N ARG A 92 -16.75 -2.25 13.10
CA ARG A 92 -15.86 -3.43 13.21
C ARG A 92 -15.29 -3.94 11.88
N THR A 93 -15.93 -3.60 10.75
CA THR A 93 -15.55 -4.02 9.39
C THR A 93 -14.71 -2.99 8.63
N ILE A 94 -14.23 -1.94 9.29
CA ILE A 94 -13.56 -0.81 8.62
C ILE A 94 -12.31 -1.25 7.83
N TYR A 95 -11.54 -2.21 8.34
CA TYR A 95 -10.37 -2.74 7.64
C TYR A 95 -10.76 -3.49 6.35
N ALA A 96 -11.86 -4.25 6.36
CA ALA A 96 -12.37 -4.90 5.15
C ALA A 96 -12.77 -3.86 4.10
N PHE A 97 -13.43 -2.80 4.55
CA PHE A 97 -13.89 -1.71 3.69
C PHE A 97 -12.71 -0.98 3.02
N VAL A 98 -11.65 -0.67 3.77
CA VAL A 98 -10.45 -0.04 3.22
C VAL A 98 -9.78 -0.92 2.17
N ILE A 99 -9.58 -2.21 2.47
CA ILE A 99 -8.97 -3.16 1.51
C ILE A 99 -9.82 -3.30 0.24
N LEU A 100 -11.16 -3.32 0.36
CA LEU A 100 -12.05 -3.37 -0.81
C LEU A 100 -11.94 -2.11 -1.66
N ILE A 101 -11.86 -0.93 -1.06
CA ILE A 101 -11.65 0.33 -1.79
C ILE A 101 -10.31 0.30 -2.51
N GLU A 102 -9.22 0.02 -1.80
CA GLU A 102 -7.87 -0.03 -2.40
C GLU A 102 -7.78 -1.08 -3.51
N GLY A 103 -8.35 -2.27 -3.29
CA GLY A 103 -8.43 -3.31 -4.31
C GLY A 103 -9.25 -2.89 -5.54
N SER A 104 -10.38 -2.22 -5.35
CA SER A 104 -11.20 -1.71 -6.46
C SER A 104 -10.48 -0.62 -7.26
N ALA A 105 -9.72 0.25 -6.59
CA ALA A 105 -8.91 1.27 -7.24
C ALA A 105 -7.77 0.63 -8.07
N LEU A 106 -7.14 -0.43 -7.56
CA LEU A 106 -6.13 -1.19 -8.30
C LEU A 106 -6.71 -1.88 -9.54
N ILE A 107 -7.91 -2.47 -9.44
CA ILE A 107 -8.61 -3.08 -10.58
C ILE A 107 -8.93 -2.02 -11.63
N ALA A 108 -9.42 -0.85 -11.21
CA ALA A 108 -9.72 0.26 -12.12
C ALA A 108 -8.45 0.75 -12.84
N LEU A 109 -7.32 0.85 -12.13
CA LEU A 109 -6.05 1.28 -12.71
C LEU A 109 -5.46 0.26 -13.71
N GLY A 110 -5.63 -1.03 -13.46
CA GLY A 110 -5.12 -2.10 -14.33
C GLY A 110 -6.10 -2.57 -15.41
N GLY A 111 -7.30 -1.97 -15.48
CA GLY A 111 -8.35 -2.32 -16.43
C GLY A 111 -8.36 -1.52 -17.73
N ASP A 112 -7.46 -0.54 -17.86
CA ASP A 112 -7.18 0.23 -19.08
C ASP A 112 -6.02 -0.40 -19.88
#